data_AF-A0A151WZY8-F1
#
_entry.id   AF-A0A151WZY8-F1
#
_cell.length_a   1.000
_cell.length_b   1.000
_cell.length_c   1.000
_cell.angle_alpha   90.00
_cell.angle_beta   90.00
_cell.angle_gamma   90.00
#
_symmetry.space_group_name_H-M   'P 1'
#
loop_
_entity.id
_entity.type
_entity.pdbx_description
1 polymer ?
#
loop_
_entity_poly.entity_id
_entity_poly.type
_entity_poly.pdbx_seq_one_letter_code
_entity_poly.pdbx_strand_id
1 'polypeptide(L)'
;MGDYVEQRICLKFCVANEFSCADALKMLQKAFGDNALSKTRAYQWYRAFKDGCEVVEDLPRSGRPEEGQTVNKEYYLGVMKRLRERILAPCDFFLFPKLKLPLRGTRFESIEAIKQNSARELKAIPESAYKKCFDDWKCRWHRCIGANGAYFEGDPINFDDSM
;
A
#
# COMPACT_ATOMS: atom_id res chain seq x y z
N MET A 1 24.93 -16.75 15.30
CA MET A 1 23.50 -16.56 14.97
C MET A 1 22.77 -16.61 16.31
N GLY A 2 22.43 -15.46 16.92
CA GLY A 2 21.82 -15.46 18.27
C GLY A 2 22.27 -14.34 19.23
N ASP A 3 22.09 -13.07 18.84
CA ASP A 3 22.18 -11.94 19.79
C ASP A 3 21.23 -10.82 19.34
N TYR A 4 21.30 -10.44 18.05
CA TYR A 4 20.42 -9.40 17.50
C TYR A 4 18.94 -9.77 17.40
N VAL A 5 18.58 -11.04 17.27
CA VAL A 5 17.18 -11.48 17.24
C VAL A 5 16.56 -11.35 18.63
N GLU A 6 17.28 -11.74 19.68
CA GLU A 6 16.83 -11.62 21.07
C GLU A 6 16.60 -10.16 21.45
N GLN A 7 17.53 -9.28 21.08
CA GLN A 7 17.37 -7.84 21.27
C GLN A 7 16.13 -7.26 20.55
N ARG A 8 15.78 -7.78 19.37
CA ARG A 8 14.57 -7.38 18.63
C ARG A 8 13.30 -7.92 19.25
N ILE A 9 13.32 -9.11 19.84
CA ILE A 9 12.22 -9.64 20.64
C ILE A 9 11.98 -8.74 21.86
N CYS A 10 13.05 -8.34 22.56
CA CYS A 10 12.94 -7.37 23.65
C CYS A 10 12.37 -6.02 23.19
N LEU A 11 12.76 -5.51 22.02
CA LEU A 11 12.17 -4.31 21.43
C LEU A 11 10.68 -4.46 21.12
N LYS A 12 10.27 -5.58 20.53
CA LYS A 12 8.87 -5.89 20.23
C LYS A 12 8.04 -5.94 21.51
N PHE A 13 8.58 -6.55 22.57
CA PHE A 13 7.98 -6.55 23.89
C PHE A 13 7.82 -5.12 24.45
N CYS A 14 8.85 -4.28 24.32
CA CYS A 14 8.77 -2.88 24.77
C CYS A 14 7.65 -2.12 24.05
N VAL A 15 7.49 -2.30 22.74
CA VAL A 15 6.41 -1.69 21.96
C VAL A 15 5.02 -2.16 22.41
N ALA A 16 4.86 -3.46 22.66
CA ALA A 16 3.59 -4.04 23.13
C ALA A 16 3.17 -3.54 24.53
N ASN A 17 4.15 -3.10 25.34
CA ASN A 17 3.92 -2.52 26.67
C ASN A 17 3.99 -0.99 26.67
N GLU A 18 3.92 -0.36 25.48
CA GLU A 18 3.90 1.09 25.31
C GLU A 18 5.11 1.86 25.88
N PHE A 19 6.24 1.17 26.14
CA PHE A 19 7.48 1.85 26.54
C PHE A 19 8.03 2.68 25.39
N SER A 20 8.51 3.88 25.69
CA SER A 20 9.11 4.74 24.67
C SER A 20 10.33 4.10 24.01
N CYS A 21 10.61 4.45 22.74
CA CYS A 21 11.80 3.95 22.04
C CYS A 21 13.11 4.31 22.76
N ALA A 22 13.15 5.45 23.46
CA ALA A 22 14.31 5.88 24.21
C ALA A 22 14.52 5.00 25.46
N ASP A 23 13.45 4.63 26.15
CA ASP A 23 13.53 3.77 27.33
C ASP A 23 13.81 2.32 26.93
N ALA A 24 13.19 1.84 25.85
CA ALA A 24 13.51 0.55 25.25
C ALA A 24 14.99 0.44 24.86
N LEU A 25 15.56 1.50 24.27
CA LEU A 25 17.00 1.53 23.95
C LEU A 25 17.88 1.49 25.21
N LYS A 26 17.53 2.23 26.26
CA LYS A 26 18.25 2.16 27.55
C LYS A 26 18.17 0.76 28.17
N MET A 27 17.02 0.11 28.08
CA MET A 27 16.83 -1.27 28.56
C MET A 27 17.70 -2.25 27.79
N LEU A 28 17.77 -2.13 26.46
CA LEU A 28 18.67 -2.94 25.63
C LEU A 28 20.14 -2.69 25.97
N GLN A 29 20.56 -1.43 26.07
CA GLN A 29 21.93 -1.08 26.42
C GLN A 29 22.33 -1.62 27.80
N LYS A 30 21.40 -1.60 28.75
CA LYS A 30 21.63 -2.19 30.08
C LYS A 30 21.72 -3.71 30.05
N ALA A 31 20.92 -4.38 29.22
CA ALA A 31 20.87 -5.84 29.16
C ALA A 31 22.00 -6.45 28.29
N PHE A 32 22.38 -5.78 27.20
CA PHE A 32 23.30 -6.31 26.19
C PHE A 32 24.63 -5.53 26.09
N GLY A 33 24.81 -4.46 26.85
CA GLY A 33 26.05 -3.70 26.93
C GLY A 33 26.55 -3.22 25.56
N ASP A 34 27.83 -3.48 25.27
CA ASP A 34 28.48 -3.09 24.02
C ASP A 34 27.97 -3.87 22.80
N ASN A 35 27.29 -5.00 23.01
CA ASN A 35 26.65 -5.78 21.95
C ASN A 35 25.24 -5.29 21.61
N ALA A 36 24.73 -4.28 22.32
CA ALA A 36 23.41 -3.72 22.07
C ALA A 36 23.28 -3.14 20.64
N LEU A 37 22.07 -3.22 20.09
CA LEU A 37 21.73 -2.60 18.81
C LEU A 37 22.08 -1.12 18.83
N SER A 38 22.70 -0.65 17.75
CA SER A 38 22.95 0.78 17.59
C SER A 38 21.64 1.57 17.64
N LYS A 39 21.71 2.81 18.13
CA LYS A 39 20.56 3.71 18.24
C LYS A 39 19.73 3.73 16.95
N THR A 40 20.37 3.86 15.80
CA THR A 40 19.70 3.88 14.49
C THR A 40 18.92 2.60 14.21
N ARG A 41 19.51 1.42 14.47
CA ARG A 41 18.85 0.13 14.24
C ARG A 41 17.71 -0.10 15.22
N ALA A 42 17.90 0.23 16.49
CA ALA A 42 16.85 0.11 17.50
C ALA A 42 15.62 0.96 17.13
N TYR A 43 15.82 2.20 16.68
CA TYR A 43 14.73 3.09 16.26
C TYR A 43 14.00 2.60 15.01
N GLN A 44 14.74 2.06 14.03
CA GLN A 44 14.15 1.48 12.83
C GLN A 44 13.24 0.29 13.17
N TRP A 45 13.74 -0.65 13.99
CA TRP A 45 12.98 -1.81 14.44
C TRP A 45 11.80 -1.44 15.33
N TYR A 46 11.98 -0.52 16.28
CA TYR A 46 10.91 -0.02 17.13
C TYR A 46 9.76 0.58 16.29
N ARG A 47 10.09 1.40 15.29
CA ARG A 47 9.08 1.97 14.38
C ARG A 47 8.38 0.88 13.57
N ALA A 48 9.14 -0.09 13.02
CA ALA A 48 8.56 -1.20 12.28
C ALA A 48 7.56 -2.00 13.12
N PHE A 49 7.87 -2.28 14.39
CA PHE A 49 6.96 -2.95 15.32
C PHE A 49 5.75 -2.09 15.67
N LYS A 50 5.92 -0.78 15.86
CA LYS A 50 4.81 0.15 16.08
C LYS A 50 3.87 0.23 14.88
N ASP A 51 4.41 0.10 13.67
CA ASP A 51 3.66 0.08 12.41
C ASP A 51 3.06 -1.32 12.11
N GLY A 52 3.15 -2.28 13.04
CA GLY A 52 2.50 -3.59 12.97
C GLY A 52 3.35 -4.73 12.41
N CYS A 53 4.67 -4.56 12.27
CA CYS A 53 5.56 -5.66 11.91
C CYS A 53 5.67 -6.68 13.06
N GLU A 54 5.59 -7.98 12.75
CA GLU A 54 5.75 -9.04 13.76
C GLU A 54 7.04 -9.87 13.61
N VAL A 55 7.73 -9.72 12.47
CA VAL A 55 8.94 -10.48 12.12
C VAL A 55 10.15 -9.86 12.84
N VAL A 56 10.94 -10.67 13.54
CA VAL A 56 12.14 -10.22 14.28
C VAL A 56 13.44 -10.50 13.53
N GLU A 57 13.40 -11.32 12.50
CA GLU A 57 14.56 -11.64 11.66
C GLU A 57 14.78 -10.58 10.58
N ASP A 58 16.01 -10.44 10.09
CA ASP A 58 16.27 -9.62 8.91
C ASP A 58 15.52 -10.25 7.73
N LEU A 59 14.57 -9.52 7.16
CA LEU A 59 13.97 -9.91 5.89
C LEU A 59 15.08 -10.05 4.85
N PRO A 60 15.00 -11.04 3.94
CA PRO A 60 15.96 -11.19 2.86
C PRO A 60 16.16 -9.83 2.18
N ARG A 61 17.42 -9.35 2.14
CA ARG A 61 17.73 -8.11 1.41
C ARG A 61 17.19 -8.27 0.00
N SER A 62 16.41 -7.30 -0.47
CA SER A 62 16.00 -7.23 -1.87
C SER A 62 17.23 -6.98 -2.74
N GLY A 63 17.96 -8.05 -3.05
CA GLY A 63 19.07 -8.12 -3.99
C GLY A 63 18.70 -9.05 -5.14
N ARG A 64 19.33 -8.81 -6.29
CA ARG A 64 19.15 -9.50 -7.58
C ARG A 64 18.82 -11.00 -7.39
N PRO A 65 17.71 -11.50 -7.96
CA PRO A 65 17.36 -12.90 -7.83
C PRO A 65 18.45 -13.77 -8.48
N GLU A 66 18.85 -14.83 -7.77
CA GLU A 66 19.67 -15.89 -8.34
C GLU A 66 18.85 -16.67 -9.38
N GLU A 67 19.54 -17.08 -10.43
CA GLU A 67 18.94 -17.69 -11.61
C GLU A 67 18.26 -19.03 -11.23
N GLY A 68 16.94 -19.12 -11.41
CA GLY A 68 16.19 -20.39 -11.29
C GLY A 68 15.18 -20.53 -10.14
N GLN A 69 14.98 -19.53 -9.27
CA GLN A 69 13.88 -19.59 -8.29
C GLN A 69 12.61 -18.89 -8.82
N THR A 70 11.57 -19.68 -9.07
CA THR A 70 10.21 -19.18 -9.37
C THR A 70 9.74 -18.27 -8.24
N VAL A 71 9.36 -17.05 -8.63
CA VAL A 71 8.91 -15.92 -7.80
C VAL A 71 8.28 -16.38 -6.48
N ASN A 72 8.91 -15.98 -5.36
CA ASN A 72 8.43 -16.26 -4.02
C ASN A 72 6.93 -15.93 -3.92
N LYS A 73 6.09 -16.96 -3.74
CA LYS A 73 4.63 -16.86 -3.84
C LYS A 73 4.07 -15.75 -2.96
N GLU A 74 4.66 -15.54 -1.78
CA GLU A 74 4.27 -14.46 -0.86
C GLU A 74 4.62 -13.07 -1.38
N TYR A 75 5.77 -12.92 -2.05
CA TYR A 75 6.14 -11.68 -2.71
C TYR A 75 5.21 -11.40 -3.89
N TYR A 76 4.93 -12.41 -4.71
CA TYR A 76 3.96 -12.29 -5.80
C TYR A 76 2.58 -11.92 -5.25
N LEU A 77 2.09 -12.60 -4.22
CA LEU A 77 0.80 -12.29 -3.58
C LEU A 77 0.79 -10.91 -2.92
N GLY A 78 1.89 -10.46 -2.31
CA GLY A 78 2.02 -9.12 -1.72
C GLY A 78 2.06 -8.01 -2.78
N VAL A 79 2.78 -8.23 -3.88
CA VAL A 79 2.75 -7.35 -5.05
C VAL A 79 1.35 -7.33 -5.64
N MET A 80 0.71 -8.49 -5.83
CA MET A 80 -0.65 -8.60 -6.36
C MET A 80 -1.68 -7.99 -5.42
N LYS A 81 -1.53 -8.07 -4.09
CA LYS A 81 -2.42 -7.42 -3.12
C LYS A 81 -2.32 -5.90 -3.22
N ARG A 82 -1.10 -5.34 -3.25
CA ARG A 82 -0.89 -3.89 -3.44
C ARG A 82 -1.35 -3.42 -4.82
N LEU A 83 -1.08 -4.22 -5.85
CA LEU A 83 -1.55 -3.96 -7.21
C LEU A 83 -3.08 -4.01 -7.25
N ARG A 84 -3.71 -4.96 -6.55
CA ARG A 84 -5.17 -5.12 -6.43
C ARG A 84 -5.80 -3.98 -5.64
N GLU A 85 -5.22 -3.56 -4.53
CA GLU A 85 -5.70 -2.38 -3.76
C GLU A 85 -5.61 -1.10 -4.59
N ARG A 86 -4.58 -0.98 -5.44
CA ARG A 86 -4.45 0.14 -6.37
C ARG A 86 -5.42 0.01 -7.55
N ILE A 87 -5.54 -1.15 -8.19
CA ILE A 87 -6.51 -1.42 -9.26
C ILE A 87 -7.97 -1.29 -8.79
N LEU A 88 -8.24 -1.58 -7.51
CA LEU A 88 -9.54 -1.41 -6.87
C LEU A 88 -9.73 -0.02 -6.27
N ALA A 89 -8.83 0.94 -6.48
CA ALA A 89 -9.06 2.30 -6.03
C ALA A 89 -10.13 2.95 -6.92
N PRO A 90 -11.18 3.58 -6.35
CA PRO A 90 -12.14 4.37 -7.12
C PRO A 90 -11.48 5.40 -8.04
N CYS A 91 -10.30 5.87 -7.69
CA CYS A 91 -9.50 6.74 -8.55
C CYS A 91 -9.12 6.08 -9.88
N ASP A 92 -8.67 4.84 -9.86
CA ASP A 92 -8.11 4.17 -11.04
C ASP A 92 -9.18 3.73 -12.05
N PHE A 93 -10.35 3.29 -11.57
CA PHE A 93 -11.42 2.80 -12.45
C PHE A 93 -12.60 3.76 -12.67
N PHE A 94 -12.70 4.85 -11.90
CA PHE A 94 -13.79 5.82 -12.02
C PHE A 94 -13.28 7.24 -12.26
N LEU A 95 -12.46 7.80 -11.36
CA LEU A 95 -12.03 9.19 -11.45
C LEU A 95 -11.11 9.47 -12.65
N PHE A 96 -10.08 8.63 -12.85
CA PHE A 96 -9.12 8.82 -13.93
C PHE A 96 -9.73 8.58 -15.31
N PRO A 97 -10.61 7.60 -15.54
CA PRO A 97 -11.34 7.54 -16.81
C PRO A 97 -12.18 8.80 -17.08
N LYS A 98 -12.94 9.29 -16.09
CA LYS A 98 -13.76 10.50 -16.22
C LYS A 98 -12.92 11.77 -16.46
N LEU A 99 -11.67 11.79 -16.01
CA LEU A 99 -10.73 12.88 -16.29
C LEU A 99 -9.97 12.70 -17.62
N LYS A 100 -9.47 11.49 -17.91
CA LYS A 100 -8.61 11.23 -19.07
C LYS A 100 -9.37 11.15 -20.38
N LEU A 101 -10.61 10.64 -20.39
CA LEU A 101 -11.38 10.48 -21.62
C LEU A 101 -11.73 11.83 -22.28
N PRO A 102 -12.26 12.84 -21.56
CA PRO A 102 -12.57 14.15 -22.18
C PRO A 102 -11.33 14.93 -22.60
N LEU A 103 -10.19 14.69 -21.94
CA LEU A 103 -8.92 15.34 -22.26
C LEU A 103 -8.13 14.61 -23.35
N ARG A 104 -8.57 13.42 -23.77
CA ARG A 104 -7.84 12.58 -24.71
C ARG A 104 -7.86 13.20 -26.11
N GLY A 105 -6.68 13.35 -26.71
CA GLY A 105 -6.53 13.89 -28.06
C GLY A 105 -6.57 15.42 -28.14
N THR A 106 -6.85 16.11 -27.04
CA THR A 106 -6.83 17.57 -26.96
C THR A 106 -5.40 18.06 -26.72
N ARG A 107 -4.94 19.01 -27.53
CA ARG A 107 -3.68 19.73 -27.28
C ARG A 107 -3.99 21.00 -26.49
N PHE A 108 -3.21 21.25 -25.46
CA PHE A 108 -3.34 22.44 -24.62
C PHE A 108 -2.09 23.30 -24.79
N GLU A 109 -2.29 24.62 -24.91
CA GLU A 109 -1.21 25.59 -25.11
C GLU A 109 -0.54 26.01 -23.78
N SER A 110 -1.16 25.71 -22.64
CA SER A 110 -0.64 26.06 -21.31
C SER A 110 -1.08 25.07 -20.22
N ILE A 111 -0.33 25.06 -19.11
CA ILE A 111 -0.65 24.27 -17.92
C ILE A 111 -1.96 24.76 -17.29
N GLU A 112 -2.22 26.06 -17.36
CA GLU A 112 -3.43 26.71 -16.86
C GLU A 112 -4.67 26.19 -17.59
N ALA A 113 -4.60 26.04 -18.92
CA ALA A 113 -5.67 25.47 -19.72
C ALA A 113 -5.95 24.01 -19.34
N ILE A 114 -4.91 23.22 -19.05
CA ILE A 114 -5.05 21.83 -18.57
C ILE A 114 -5.76 21.82 -17.20
N LYS A 115 -5.31 22.66 -16.26
CA LYS A 115 -5.90 22.73 -14.91
C LYS A 115 -7.37 23.15 -14.96
N GLN A 116 -7.71 24.14 -15.78
CA GLN A 116 -9.08 24.63 -15.91
C GLN A 116 -10.01 23.57 -16.51
N ASN A 117 -9.60 22.91 -17.60
CA ASN A 117 -10.39 21.82 -18.19
C ASN A 117 -10.52 20.65 -17.23
N SER A 118 -9.43 20.22 -16.59
CA SER A 118 -9.46 19.16 -15.57
C SER A 118 -10.44 19.47 -14.45
N ALA A 119 -10.41 20.71 -13.93
CA ALA A 119 -11.32 21.14 -12.88
C ALA A 119 -12.78 21.21 -13.35
N ARG A 120 -13.04 21.59 -14.60
CA ARG A 120 -14.39 21.59 -15.19
C ARG A 120 -14.95 20.17 -15.25
N GLU A 121 -14.20 19.23 -15.82
CA GLU A 121 -14.64 17.82 -15.95
C GLU A 121 -14.91 17.19 -14.58
N LEU A 122 -14.05 17.44 -13.59
CA LEU A 122 -14.24 16.93 -12.23
C LEU A 122 -15.48 17.53 -11.54
N LYS A 123 -15.74 18.82 -11.72
CA LYS A 123 -16.92 19.50 -11.16
C LYS A 123 -18.22 19.09 -11.85
N ALA A 124 -18.15 18.63 -13.09
CA ALA A 124 -19.32 18.16 -13.83
C ALA A 124 -19.80 16.76 -13.40
N ILE A 125 -19.03 16.04 -12.58
CA ILE A 125 -19.43 14.71 -12.09
C ILE A 125 -20.56 14.86 -11.07
N PRO A 126 -21.77 14.32 -11.33
CA PRO A 126 -22.87 14.40 -10.39
C PRO A 126 -22.63 13.52 -9.16
N GLU A 127 -23.20 13.91 -8.02
CA GLU A 127 -23.14 13.13 -6.77
C GLU A 127 -23.65 11.69 -6.95
N SER A 128 -24.68 11.50 -7.77
CA SER A 128 -25.23 10.19 -8.12
C SER A 128 -24.20 9.26 -8.75
N ALA A 129 -23.26 9.78 -9.55
CA ALA A 129 -22.20 8.99 -10.16
C ALA A 129 -21.16 8.52 -9.13
N TYR A 130 -20.85 9.34 -8.11
CA TYR A 130 -20.03 8.90 -6.99
C TYR A 130 -20.71 7.80 -6.18
N LYS A 131 -22.01 7.94 -5.91
CA LYS A 131 -22.78 6.91 -5.20
C LYS A 131 -22.78 5.59 -5.96
N LYS A 132 -23.07 5.62 -7.27
CA LYS A 132 -22.98 4.44 -8.15
C LYS A 132 -21.59 3.81 -8.12
N CYS A 133 -20.52 4.62 -8.19
CA CYS A 133 -19.15 4.15 -8.08
C CYS A 133 -18.87 3.40 -6.76
N PHE A 134 -19.38 3.89 -5.62
CA PHE A 134 -19.20 3.22 -4.34
C PHE A 134 -19.95 1.89 -4.28
N ASP A 135 -21.13 1.80 -4.88
CA ASP A 135 -21.88 0.55 -4.93
C ASP A 135 -21.24 -0.46 -5.89
N ASP A 136 -20.76 -0.02 -7.06
CA ASP A 136 -19.95 -0.83 -7.98
C ASP A 136 -18.66 -1.34 -7.31
N TRP A 137 -18.02 -0.50 -6.50
CA TRP A 137 -16.83 -0.87 -5.74
C TRP A 137 -17.11 -1.99 -4.74
N LYS A 138 -18.22 -1.91 -3.99
CA LYS A 138 -18.66 -2.99 -3.08
C LYS A 138 -18.94 -4.29 -3.85
N CYS A 139 -19.61 -4.20 -5.00
CA CYS A 139 -19.87 -5.36 -5.86
C CYS A 139 -18.57 -6.01 -6.35
N ARG A 140 -17.59 -5.22 -6.80
CA ARG A 140 -16.25 -5.70 -7.18
C ARG A 140 -15.53 -6.37 -6.03
N TRP A 141 -15.64 -5.83 -4.82
CA TRP A 141 -15.06 -6.42 -3.62
C TRP A 141 -15.63 -7.81 -3.33
N HIS A 142 -16.96 -7.97 -3.37
CA HIS A 142 -17.61 -9.27 -3.21
C HIS A 142 -17.19 -10.26 -4.31
N ARG A 143 -17.06 -9.79 -5.56
CA ARG A 143 -16.58 -10.61 -6.68
C ARG A 143 -15.13 -11.05 -6.49
N CYS A 144 -14.25 -10.19 -5.98
CA CYS A 144 -12.87 -10.55 -5.62
C CYS A 144 -12.81 -11.63 -4.53
N ILE A 145 -13.69 -11.56 -3.52
CA ILE A 145 -13.79 -12.57 -2.47
C ILE A 145 -14.24 -13.91 -3.06
N GLY A 146 -15.30 -13.91 -3.87
CA GLY A 146 -15.80 -15.11 -4.55
C GLY A 146 -14.80 -15.74 -5.53
N ALA A 147 -13.94 -14.92 -6.14
CA ALA A 147 -12.89 -15.36 -7.04
C ALA A 147 -11.60 -15.80 -6.32
N ASN A 148 -11.57 -15.82 -4.98
CA ASN A 148 -10.38 -16.07 -4.16
C ASN A 148 -9.16 -15.20 -4.58
N GLY A 149 -9.43 -13.98 -5.03
CA GLY A 149 -8.41 -13.07 -5.52
C GLY A 149 -7.88 -13.32 -6.94
N ALA A 150 -8.48 -14.20 -7.73
CA ALA A 150 -8.19 -14.26 -9.17
C ALA A 150 -8.55 -12.92 -9.85
N TYR A 151 -7.75 -12.53 -10.83
CA TYR A 151 -8.03 -11.37 -11.68
C TYR A 151 -9.21 -11.69 -12.61
N PHE A 152 -10.10 -10.73 -12.82
CA PHE A 152 -11.20 -10.83 -13.77
C PHE A 152 -11.21 -9.60 -14.69
N GLU A 153 -11.25 -9.83 -16.00
CA GLU A 153 -11.42 -8.78 -17.01
C GLU A 153 -12.91 -8.55 -17.29
N GLY A 154 -13.27 -7.30 -17.58
CA GLY A 154 -14.61 -6.94 -18.04
C GLY A 154 -15.64 -6.82 -16.92
N ASP A 155 -15.74 -5.63 -16.35
CA ASP A 155 -17.08 -5.11 -16.12
C ASP A 155 -17.39 -4.24 -17.33
N PRO A 156 -18.49 -4.46 -18.07
CA PRO A 156 -19.03 -3.43 -18.92
C PRO A 156 -19.49 -2.31 -17.98
N ILE A 157 -18.58 -1.39 -17.67
CA ILE A 157 -18.97 -0.10 -17.12
C ILE A 157 -19.77 0.53 -18.26
N ASN A 158 -21.09 0.35 -18.24
CA ASN A 158 -21.97 1.08 -19.13
C ASN A 158 -21.80 2.55 -18.75
N PHE A 159 -21.01 3.24 -19.56
CA PHE A 159 -20.83 4.69 -19.47
C PHE A 159 -22.08 5.44 -19.97
N ASP A 160 -23.11 4.71 -20.40
CA ASP A 160 -24.33 5.21 -21.02
C ASP A 160 -25.49 5.38 -20.03
N ASP A 161 -25.23 6.09 -18.94
CA ASP A 161 -26.27 6.69 -18.11
C ASP A 161 -25.92 8.17 -17.89
N SER A 162 -26.05 8.96 -18.97
CA SER A 162 -26.68 10.30 -19.00
C SER A 162 -26.17 11.12 -20.18
N MET A 163 -26.99 11.20 -21.24
CA MET A 163 -27.30 12.50 -21.88
C MET A 163 -27.79 13.51 -20.83
#